data_AF-A0A936CIZ2-F1
#
_entry.id   AF-A0A936CIZ2-F1
#
_cell.length_a   1.000
_cell.length_b   1.000
_cell.length_c   1.000
_cell.angle_alpha   90.00
_cell.angle_beta   90.00
_cell.angle_gamma   90.00
#
_symmetry.space_group_name_H-M   'P 1'
#
loop_
_entity.id
_entity.type
_entity.pdbx_description
1 polymer ?
#
loop_
_entity_poly.entity_id
_entity_poly.type
_entity_poly.pdbx_seq_one_letter_code
_entity_poly.pdbx_strand_id
1 'polypeptide(L)'
;MIFFKPKLNPMLAKRLALLCFSVIALFHPYTSFNQSIHSVARQANAWMTAEDGILEVSPFNTLQSGRQVPGQVTTSTILEVNPTEYVKLFEKHNGAFRVKIPFNGKTLSLILYNSAAGDETTVSTSTLGEVIVKTGALFRGIIEGDNASLVGLSFFENGDIYGVISTPTDGNIVLGRFDDPLFTGIDQYMIYKESDLLITNDFACRQDELPEVPGSGLNDIQTQNAMAPGDKCVGFGIAVSFNMYSTAFGSSLANTTNYVNALLNNVGAIYATADVYIYLNTLFIYTTAGSDPNNYSAGTYEALLSFGFSLPDNYMNGNLFQLLTNHGLGGVLLG
;
A
#
# COMPACT_ATOMS: atom_id res chain seq x y z
N MET A 1 40.86 56.54 49.65
CA MET A 1 40.20 56.52 50.99
C MET A 1 38.78 57.01 50.76
N ILE A 2 37.69 56.26 50.93
CA ILE A 2 37.36 55.11 51.78
C ILE A 2 36.34 54.24 50.99
N PHE A 3 36.57 52.93 50.90
CA PHE A 3 35.61 51.95 50.41
C PHE A 3 34.67 51.54 51.56
N PHE A 4 33.34 51.61 51.36
CA PHE A 4 32.36 50.90 52.17
C PHE A 4 31.70 49.81 51.31
N LYS A 5 32.02 48.54 51.59
CA LYS A 5 31.23 47.37 51.16
C LYS A 5 30.16 47.08 52.23
N PRO A 6 28.88 46.89 51.88
CA PRO A 6 27.97 46.18 52.75
C PRO A 6 28.23 44.67 52.64
N LYS A 7 28.43 44.01 53.79
CA LYS A 7 28.48 42.56 53.91
C LYS A 7 27.09 41.99 53.59
N LEU A 8 26.96 41.32 52.45
CA LEU A 8 25.80 40.48 52.15
C LEU A 8 25.99 39.12 52.84
N ASN A 9 24.98 38.71 53.61
CA ASN A 9 24.99 37.53 54.45
C ASN A 9 24.99 36.22 53.60
N PRO A 10 25.97 35.30 53.76
CA PRO A 10 26.13 34.13 52.89
C PRO A 10 25.05 33.04 53.02
N MET A 11 24.08 33.20 53.95
CA MET A 11 22.95 32.27 54.07
C MET A 11 21.74 32.63 53.19
N LEU A 12 21.65 33.87 52.68
CA LEU A 12 20.49 34.29 51.88
C LEU A 12 20.66 34.00 50.38
N ALA A 13 21.90 33.93 49.88
CA ALA A 13 22.19 33.59 48.48
C ALA A 13 21.96 32.10 48.15
N LYS A 14 22.06 31.20 49.14
CA LYS A 14 21.81 29.76 48.95
C LYS A 14 20.32 29.39 48.91
N ARG A 15 19.42 30.21 49.47
CA ARG A 15 17.98 29.94 49.45
C ARG A 15 17.25 30.57 48.26
N LEU A 16 17.81 31.59 47.60
CA LEU A 16 17.26 32.15 46.35
C LEU A 16 17.67 31.36 45.09
N ALA A 17 18.87 30.75 45.09
CA ALA A 17 19.33 29.93 43.95
C ALA A 17 18.60 28.56 43.84
N LEU A 18 18.00 28.08 44.93
CA LEU A 18 17.27 26.79 44.95
C LEU A 18 15.79 26.92 44.52
N LEU A 19 15.25 28.15 44.48
CA LEU A 19 13.86 28.44 44.10
C LEU A 19 13.69 28.78 42.61
N CYS A 20 14.76 29.17 41.91
CA CYS A 20 14.73 29.34 40.45
C CYS A 20 14.98 28.05 39.65
N PHE A 21 15.51 26.99 40.28
CA PHE A 21 15.74 25.70 39.61
C PHE A 21 14.55 24.72 39.72
N SER A 22 13.51 25.04 40.49
CA SER A 22 12.36 24.17 40.73
C SER A 22 11.08 24.57 39.98
N VAL A 23 11.08 25.68 39.23
CA VAL A 23 9.91 26.14 38.43
C VAL A 23 10.10 25.91 36.92
N ILE A 24 11.30 25.51 36.46
CA ILE A 24 11.55 25.18 35.04
C ILE A 24 11.25 23.70 34.72
N ALA A 25 11.01 22.85 35.73
CA ALA A 25 10.71 21.42 35.54
C ALA A 25 9.21 21.08 35.33
N LEU A 26 8.34 22.08 35.14
CA LEU A 26 6.90 21.87 34.86
C LEU A 26 6.45 22.20 33.44
N PHE A 27 7.38 22.57 32.55
CA PHE A 27 7.17 22.36 31.12
C PHE A 27 7.66 20.95 30.76
N HIS A 28 6.97 19.94 31.30
CA HIS A 28 6.91 18.68 30.61
C HIS A 28 6.21 18.97 29.27
N PRO A 29 6.86 18.80 28.10
CA PRO A 29 6.05 18.58 26.92
C PRO A 29 5.17 17.38 27.26
N TYR A 30 3.87 17.52 27.02
CA TYR A 30 2.96 16.39 26.96
C TYR A 30 3.42 15.47 25.82
N THR A 31 4.52 14.74 26.01
CA THR A 31 4.86 13.57 25.20
C THR A 31 4.06 12.41 25.75
N SER A 32 2.76 12.43 25.48
CA SER A 32 1.90 11.27 25.65
C SER A 32 1.05 11.10 24.40
N PHE A 33 1.75 10.80 23.31
CA PHE A 33 1.29 9.84 22.32
C PHE A 33 2.50 8.99 21.92
N ASN A 34 2.86 8.03 22.79
CA ASN A 34 3.63 6.87 22.33
C ASN A 34 2.62 5.90 21.69
N GLN A 35 1.94 6.35 20.63
CA GLN A 35 1.53 5.40 19.62
C GLN A 35 2.85 4.98 18.97
N SER A 36 3.19 3.70 19.09
CA SER A 36 4.35 3.15 18.40
C SER A 36 4.22 3.49 16.92
N ILE A 37 5.08 4.39 16.43
CA ILE A 37 5.12 4.76 15.00
C ILE A 37 5.25 3.47 14.21
N HIS A 38 4.32 3.20 13.30
CA HIS A 38 4.33 1.97 12.52
C HIS A 38 5.55 1.90 11.60
N SER A 39 5.93 0.69 11.18
CA SER A 39 7.22 0.47 10.49
C SER A 39 7.36 1.29 9.20
N VAL A 40 6.28 1.44 8.43
CA VAL A 40 6.28 2.23 7.19
C VAL A 40 6.65 3.69 7.44
N ALA A 41 6.09 4.30 8.49
CA ALA A 41 6.45 5.65 8.90
C ALA A 41 7.92 5.73 9.39
N ARG A 42 8.41 4.72 10.12
CA ARG A 42 9.83 4.65 10.51
C ARG A 42 10.75 4.59 9.28
N GLN A 43 10.42 3.76 8.30
CA GLN A 43 11.19 3.63 7.06
C GLN A 43 11.17 4.92 6.23
N ALA A 44 9.98 5.50 5.99
CA ALA A 44 9.86 6.75 5.26
C ALA A 44 10.71 7.87 5.90
N ASN A 45 10.68 7.99 7.23
CA ASN A 45 11.51 8.96 7.96
C ASN A 45 13.01 8.67 7.83
N ALA A 46 13.43 7.40 7.85
CA ALA A 46 14.83 7.03 7.69
C ALA A 46 15.36 7.38 6.28
N TRP A 47 14.58 7.07 5.23
CA TRP A 47 14.95 7.33 3.83
C TRP A 47 15.10 8.82 3.51
N MET A 48 14.42 9.72 4.22
CA MET A 48 14.64 11.17 4.07
C MET A 48 16.07 11.61 4.44
N THR A 49 16.76 10.83 5.26
CA THR A 49 18.12 11.13 5.75
C THR A 49 19.19 10.25 5.09
N ALA A 50 18.82 9.48 4.08
CA ALA A 50 19.75 8.69 3.28
C ALA A 50 20.70 9.58 2.46
N GLU A 51 21.80 9.00 1.97
CA GLU A 51 22.86 9.72 1.25
C GLU A 51 22.34 10.46 0.01
N ASP A 52 21.48 9.81 -0.79
CA ASP A 52 20.88 10.40 -2.00
C ASP A 52 19.81 11.46 -1.66
N GLY A 53 19.41 11.58 -0.38
CA GLY A 53 18.47 12.59 0.09
C GLY A 53 17.06 12.41 -0.45
N ILE A 54 16.42 13.52 -0.82
CA ILE A 54 15.01 13.55 -1.25
C ILE A 54 14.91 14.01 -2.70
N LEU A 55 14.31 13.18 -3.55
CA LEU A 55 13.94 13.53 -4.92
C LEU A 55 12.50 14.04 -4.95
N GLU A 56 12.31 15.32 -5.31
CA GLU A 56 10.95 15.88 -5.44
C GLU A 56 10.35 15.57 -6.81
N VAL A 57 9.11 15.09 -6.80
CA VAL A 57 8.37 14.74 -8.03
C VAL A 57 6.94 15.26 -7.92
N SER A 58 6.46 15.92 -8.97
CA SER A 58 5.05 16.37 -9.06
C SER A 58 4.41 15.74 -10.31
N PRO A 59 4.04 14.46 -10.26
CA PRO A 59 3.74 13.67 -11.46
C PRO A 59 2.40 14.02 -12.12
N PHE A 60 1.61 14.93 -11.54
CA PHE A 60 0.28 15.27 -12.02
C PHE A 60 0.04 16.77 -12.14
N ASN A 61 -0.65 17.14 -13.21
CA ASN A 61 -1.33 18.42 -13.35
C ASN A 61 -2.82 18.25 -13.00
N THR A 62 -3.46 19.30 -12.47
CA THR A 62 -4.91 19.28 -12.21
C THR A 62 -5.66 19.71 -13.47
N LEU A 63 -6.53 18.84 -13.98
CA LEU A 63 -7.50 19.20 -15.02
C LEU A 63 -8.73 19.86 -14.40
N GLN A 64 -9.27 19.27 -13.32
CA GLN A 64 -10.43 19.79 -12.63
C GLN A 64 -10.46 19.37 -11.16
N SER A 65 -10.76 20.30 -10.25
CA SER A 65 -11.06 20.00 -8.84
C SER A 65 -12.57 20.06 -8.57
N GLY A 66 -13.05 19.26 -7.62
CA GLY A 66 -14.47 19.22 -7.25
C GLY A 66 -15.37 18.63 -8.34
N ARG A 67 -14.83 17.74 -9.17
CA ARG A 67 -15.58 17.07 -10.22
C ARG A 67 -16.56 16.10 -9.58
N GLN A 68 -17.83 16.20 -9.95
CA GLN A 68 -18.83 15.20 -9.61
C GLN A 68 -18.97 14.22 -10.78
N VAL A 69 -19.02 12.93 -10.49
CA VAL A 69 -19.28 11.89 -11.48
C VAL A 69 -20.60 11.22 -11.11
N PRO A 70 -21.72 11.58 -11.78
CA PRO A 70 -23.05 11.12 -11.41
C PRO A 70 -23.12 9.60 -11.26
N GLY A 71 -23.64 9.13 -10.12
CA GLY A 71 -23.78 7.71 -9.81
C GLY A 71 -22.49 6.99 -9.42
N GLN A 72 -21.33 7.67 -9.42
CA GLN A 72 -20.05 7.06 -9.05
C GLN A 72 -19.41 7.75 -7.86
N VAL A 73 -19.14 9.06 -7.92
CA VAL A 73 -18.42 9.80 -6.87
C VAL A 73 -19.02 11.20 -6.70
N THR A 74 -19.25 11.61 -5.45
CA THR A 74 -19.85 12.93 -5.12
C THR A 74 -18.90 14.10 -5.35
N THR A 75 -17.59 13.89 -5.17
CA THR A 75 -16.54 14.89 -5.43
C THR A 75 -15.18 14.20 -5.68
N SER A 76 -14.44 14.69 -6.66
CA SER A 76 -13.10 14.18 -7.00
C SER A 76 -12.22 15.28 -7.61
N THR A 77 -10.94 14.96 -7.78
CA THR A 77 -10.01 15.75 -8.58
C THR A 77 -9.57 14.93 -9.78
N ILE A 78 -9.75 15.48 -10.98
CA ILE A 78 -9.30 14.90 -12.24
C ILE A 78 -7.90 15.43 -12.55
N LEU A 79 -7.01 14.50 -12.85
CA LEU A 79 -5.59 14.72 -13.04
C LEU A 79 -5.16 14.24 -14.42
N GLU A 80 -4.11 14.87 -14.94
CA GLU A 80 -3.35 14.42 -16.10
C GLU A 80 -1.91 14.19 -15.66
N VAL A 81 -1.25 13.18 -16.21
CA VAL A 81 0.18 12.95 -15.96
C VAL A 81 1.01 14.10 -16.54
N ASN A 82 1.97 14.59 -15.77
CA ASN A 82 3.05 15.43 -16.26
C ASN A 82 4.20 14.51 -16.72
N PRO A 83 4.43 14.32 -18.03
CA PRO A 83 5.37 13.31 -18.51
C PRO A 83 6.81 13.55 -18.05
N THR A 84 7.22 14.82 -17.93
CA THR A 84 8.57 15.20 -17.47
C THR A 84 8.82 14.86 -16.01
N GLU A 85 7.79 14.95 -15.17
CA GLU A 85 7.89 14.57 -13.76
C GLU A 85 7.67 13.06 -13.58
N TYR A 86 6.79 12.46 -14.38
CA TYR A 86 6.44 11.04 -14.29
C TYR A 86 7.64 10.12 -14.51
N VAL A 87 8.49 10.43 -15.50
CA VAL A 87 9.69 9.61 -15.79
C VAL A 87 10.66 9.54 -14.62
N LYS A 88 10.69 10.56 -13.73
CA LYS A 88 11.56 10.57 -12.55
C LYS A 88 11.20 9.48 -11.54
N LEU A 89 9.95 9.00 -11.53
CA LEU A 89 9.52 7.93 -10.64
C LEU A 89 10.20 6.59 -10.95
N PHE A 90 10.74 6.44 -12.16
CA PHE A 90 11.44 5.23 -12.60
C PHE A 90 12.96 5.37 -12.54
N GLU A 91 13.47 6.52 -12.10
CA GLU A 91 14.91 6.72 -11.90
C GLU A 91 15.38 5.97 -10.67
N LYS A 92 16.56 5.35 -10.78
CA LYS A 92 17.20 4.71 -9.63
C LYS A 92 17.63 5.78 -8.63
N HIS A 93 17.00 5.77 -7.46
CA HIS A 93 17.27 6.71 -6.37
C HIS A 93 17.31 5.94 -5.05
N ASN A 94 18.43 6.00 -4.31
CA ASN A 94 18.58 5.34 -3.01
C ASN A 94 18.30 6.31 -1.86
N GLY A 95 17.23 7.08 -2.01
CA GLY A 95 16.71 8.02 -1.02
C GLY A 95 15.19 8.02 -1.00
N ALA A 96 14.59 9.00 -0.34
CA ALA A 96 13.15 9.18 -0.36
C ALA A 96 12.70 9.94 -1.61
N PHE A 97 11.47 9.70 -2.04
CA PHE A 97 10.75 10.52 -3.00
C PHE A 97 9.76 11.41 -2.25
N ARG A 98 9.78 12.73 -2.52
CA ARG A 98 8.71 13.63 -2.10
C ARG A 98 7.75 13.80 -3.28
N VAL A 99 6.67 13.03 -3.27
CA VAL A 99 5.67 13.04 -4.33
C VAL A 99 4.54 13.99 -3.95
N LYS A 100 4.28 14.98 -4.81
CA LYS A 100 3.23 15.98 -4.62
C LYS A 100 2.02 15.65 -5.51
N ILE A 101 0.87 15.37 -4.89
CA ILE A 101 -0.37 15.01 -5.59
C ILE A 101 -1.46 16.06 -5.31
N PRO A 102 -2.05 16.71 -6.34
CA PRO A 102 -3.19 17.58 -6.14
C PRO A 102 -4.42 16.80 -5.68
N PHE A 103 -5.12 17.31 -4.67
CA PHE A 103 -6.30 16.68 -4.10
C PHE A 103 -7.23 17.72 -3.46
N ASN A 104 -8.45 17.88 -3.96
CA ASN A 104 -9.49 18.77 -3.41
C ASN A 104 -9.00 20.22 -3.17
N GLY A 105 -8.28 20.78 -4.15
CA GLY A 105 -7.74 22.15 -4.07
C GLY A 105 -6.55 22.34 -3.12
N LYS A 106 -6.08 21.27 -2.46
CA LYS A 106 -4.81 21.23 -1.72
C LYS A 106 -3.80 20.31 -2.43
N THR A 107 -2.56 20.31 -1.95
CA THR A 107 -1.52 19.38 -2.42
C THR A 107 -1.16 18.45 -1.27
N LEU A 108 -1.25 17.14 -1.50
CA LEU A 108 -0.70 16.13 -0.61
C LEU A 108 0.80 16.00 -0.89
N SER A 109 1.64 16.26 0.12
CA SER A 109 3.08 15.98 0.06
C SER A 109 3.31 14.62 0.70
N LEU A 110 3.83 13.67 -0.07
CA LEU A 110 4.03 12.28 0.36
C LEU A 110 5.51 11.97 0.43
N ILE A 111 5.97 11.38 1.52
CA ILE A 111 7.33 10.85 1.66
C ILE A 111 7.28 9.36 1.40
N LEU A 112 7.88 8.94 0.29
CA LEU A 112 7.83 7.58 -0.22
C LEU A 112 9.21 6.96 -0.32
N TYR A 113 9.27 5.65 -0.19
CA TYR A 113 10.44 4.84 -0.48
C TYR A 113 10.04 3.66 -1.37
N ASN A 114 11.01 3.15 -2.14
CA ASN A 114 10.78 1.98 -2.99
C ASN A 114 10.42 0.77 -2.13
N SER A 115 9.29 0.15 -2.42
CA SER A 115 8.99 -1.18 -1.89
C SER A 115 9.97 -2.17 -2.52
N ALA A 116 10.40 -3.20 -1.78
CA ALA A 116 11.45 -4.13 -2.19
C ALA A 116 11.06 -5.09 -3.35
N ALA A 117 10.13 -4.69 -4.23
CA ALA A 117 9.80 -5.45 -5.42
C ALA A 117 10.95 -5.38 -6.43
N GLY A 118 11.26 -6.50 -7.07
CA GLY A 118 12.25 -6.55 -8.15
C GLY A 118 11.77 -5.83 -9.40
N ASP A 119 12.72 -5.48 -10.28
CA ASP A 119 12.45 -4.76 -11.54
C ASP A 119 11.61 -5.58 -12.55
N GLU A 120 11.50 -6.88 -12.33
CA GLU A 120 10.82 -7.83 -13.20
C GLU A 120 9.95 -8.79 -12.39
N THR A 121 8.84 -9.22 -13.00
CA THR A 121 7.93 -10.23 -12.47
C THR A 121 7.87 -11.41 -13.44
N THR A 122 8.20 -12.61 -12.95
CA THR A 122 8.01 -13.85 -13.72
C THR A 122 6.54 -14.28 -13.65
N VAL A 123 5.92 -14.41 -14.81
CA VAL A 123 4.52 -14.75 -14.99
C VAL A 123 4.42 -16.10 -15.66
N SER A 124 3.80 -17.06 -15.00
CA SER A 124 3.44 -18.33 -15.63
C SER A 124 2.06 -18.24 -16.27
N THR A 125 1.92 -18.80 -17.46
CA THR A 125 0.65 -18.79 -18.18
C THR A 125 0.24 -20.19 -18.59
N SER A 126 -1.06 -20.40 -18.77
CA SER A 126 -1.57 -21.69 -19.20
C SER A 126 -1.19 -22.09 -20.64
N THR A 127 -0.65 -21.17 -21.46
CA THR A 127 -0.38 -21.40 -22.88
C THR A 127 1.03 -21.05 -23.35
N LEU A 128 1.70 -20.08 -22.72
CA LEU A 128 2.99 -19.55 -23.19
C LEU A 128 4.17 -19.98 -22.31
N GLY A 129 3.92 -20.72 -21.22
CA GLY A 129 4.94 -20.98 -20.20
C GLY A 129 5.25 -19.72 -19.38
N GLU A 130 6.51 -19.58 -18.96
CA GLU A 130 7.00 -18.43 -18.19
C GLU A 130 7.32 -17.24 -19.11
N VAL A 131 6.82 -16.07 -18.74
CA VAL A 131 7.02 -14.79 -19.41
C VAL A 131 7.51 -13.78 -18.39
N ILE A 132 8.53 -13.00 -18.73
CA ILE A 132 9.01 -11.91 -17.88
C ILE A 132 8.26 -10.63 -18.25
N VAL A 133 7.66 -9.99 -17.25
CA VAL A 133 6.99 -8.69 -17.39
C VAL A 133 7.72 -7.68 -16.52
N LYS A 134 8.04 -6.51 -17.08
CA LYS A 134 8.67 -5.43 -16.34
C LYS A 134 7.74 -4.94 -15.22
N THR A 135 8.27 -4.82 -14.01
CA THR A 135 7.55 -4.27 -12.86
C THR A 135 7.46 -2.73 -12.97
N GLY A 136 6.49 -2.14 -12.27
CA GLY A 136 6.39 -0.69 -12.12
C GLY A 136 7.26 -0.13 -10.99
N ALA A 137 7.24 1.18 -10.82
CA ALA A 137 7.75 1.85 -9.64
C ALA A 137 6.72 1.71 -8.49
N LEU A 138 7.02 0.85 -7.52
CA LEU A 138 6.13 0.51 -6.41
C LEU A 138 6.63 1.16 -5.13
N PHE A 139 5.83 2.05 -4.56
CA PHE A 139 6.19 2.87 -3.41
C PHE A 139 5.31 2.58 -2.19
N ARG A 140 5.93 2.73 -1.01
CA ARG A 140 5.23 2.82 0.28
C ARG A 140 5.69 4.05 1.02
N GLY A 141 4.87 4.56 1.94
CA GLY A 141 5.27 5.72 2.72
C GLY A 141 4.14 6.33 3.53
N ILE A 142 4.26 7.65 3.74
CA ILE A 142 3.37 8.45 4.57
C ILE A 142 3.12 9.82 3.93
N ILE A 143 2.08 10.51 4.37
CA ILE A 143 1.93 11.95 4.20
C ILE A 143 3.01 12.63 5.06
N GLU A 144 3.71 13.60 4.48
CA GLU A 144 4.78 14.34 5.14
C GLU A 144 4.26 15.01 6.43
N GLY A 145 4.88 14.64 7.56
CA GLY A 145 4.49 15.13 8.89
C GLY A 145 3.37 14.35 9.58
N ASP A 146 2.75 13.35 8.93
CA ASP A 146 1.71 12.51 9.51
C ASP A 146 2.17 11.04 9.60
N ASN A 147 2.77 10.69 10.74
CA ASN A 147 3.23 9.33 11.03
C ASN A 147 2.11 8.31 11.29
N ALA A 148 0.84 8.71 11.29
CA ALA A 148 -0.30 7.81 11.40
C ALA A 148 -0.94 7.53 10.03
N SER A 149 -0.48 8.20 8.97
CA SER A 149 -0.90 7.94 7.61
C SER A 149 -0.17 6.75 7.00
N LEU A 150 -0.77 6.13 6.00
CA LEU A 150 -0.20 5.00 5.27
C LEU A 150 -0.43 5.18 3.78
N VAL A 151 0.62 5.04 2.99
CA VAL A 151 0.57 5.23 1.54
C VAL A 151 1.09 3.99 0.83
N GLY A 152 0.34 3.53 -0.17
CA GLY A 152 0.79 2.60 -1.20
C GLY A 152 0.48 3.21 -2.57
N LEU A 153 1.50 3.39 -3.40
CA LEU A 153 1.38 3.93 -4.75
C LEU A 153 2.16 3.06 -5.73
N SER A 154 1.63 2.87 -6.92
CA SER A 154 2.25 2.05 -7.95
C SER A 154 2.07 2.72 -9.30
N PHE A 155 3.18 2.94 -10.00
CA PHE A 155 3.25 3.64 -11.27
C PHE A 155 3.88 2.74 -12.32
N PHE A 156 3.29 2.67 -13.50
CA PHE A 156 3.75 1.81 -14.59
C PHE A 156 4.01 2.62 -15.86
N GLU A 157 4.92 2.14 -16.71
CA GLU A 157 5.34 2.86 -17.93
C GLU A 157 4.23 2.99 -18.97
N ASN A 158 3.26 2.07 -18.96
CA ASN A 158 2.08 2.12 -19.81
C ASN A 158 1.00 3.11 -19.32
N GLY A 159 1.27 3.86 -18.25
CA GLY A 159 0.32 4.79 -17.62
C GLY A 159 -0.68 4.12 -16.67
N ASP A 160 -0.53 2.84 -16.33
CA ASP A 160 -1.30 2.30 -15.21
C ASP A 160 -0.83 2.96 -13.91
N ILE A 161 -1.77 3.39 -13.08
CA ILE A 161 -1.51 3.97 -11.77
C ILE A 161 -2.53 3.43 -10.79
N TYR A 162 -2.05 2.95 -9.65
CA TYR A 162 -2.88 2.46 -8.56
C TYR A 162 -2.39 3.05 -7.26
N GLY A 163 -3.30 3.60 -6.46
CA GLY A 163 -2.91 4.28 -5.25
C GLY A 163 -3.96 4.28 -4.17
N VAL A 164 -3.52 4.06 -2.93
CA VAL A 164 -4.30 4.24 -1.71
C VAL A 164 -3.49 5.03 -0.70
N ILE A 165 -4.06 6.11 -0.20
CA ILE A 165 -3.53 6.95 0.86
C ILE A 165 -4.54 6.92 2.01
N SER A 166 -4.19 6.27 3.10
CA SER A 166 -5.00 6.23 4.33
C SER A 166 -4.52 7.29 5.30
N THR A 167 -5.46 8.06 5.85
CA THR A 167 -5.18 9.12 6.83
C THR A 167 -6.25 9.11 7.93
N PRO A 168 -5.88 9.39 9.18
CA PRO A 168 -6.86 9.49 10.27
C PRO A 168 -7.96 10.53 10.04
N THR A 169 -7.70 11.59 9.26
CA THR A 169 -8.63 12.71 9.09
C THR A 169 -9.55 12.55 7.88
N ASP A 170 -9.01 12.05 6.76
CA ASP A 170 -9.75 11.97 5.49
C ASP A 170 -10.20 10.53 5.15
N GLY A 171 -9.82 9.53 5.96
CA GLY A 171 -10.06 8.12 5.66
C GLY A 171 -9.15 7.62 4.53
N ASN A 172 -9.68 6.73 3.68
CA ASN A 172 -8.98 6.27 2.48
C ASN A 172 -9.19 7.25 1.32
N ILE A 173 -8.10 7.61 0.68
CA ILE A 173 -8.06 8.40 -0.56
C ILE A 173 -7.54 7.47 -1.65
N VAL A 174 -8.30 7.34 -2.73
CA VAL A 174 -8.01 6.42 -3.84
C VAL A 174 -7.56 7.22 -5.04
N LEU A 175 -6.46 6.79 -5.68
CA LEU A 175 -5.94 7.31 -6.94
C LEU A 175 -5.94 6.18 -7.98
N GLY A 176 -6.51 6.43 -9.14
CA GLY A 176 -6.50 5.47 -10.24
C GLY A 176 -6.84 6.09 -11.58
N ARG A 177 -6.62 5.33 -12.65
CA ARG A 177 -7.02 5.70 -14.01
C ARG A 177 -8.53 5.90 -14.09
N PHE A 178 -8.96 6.93 -14.81
CA PHE A 178 -10.37 7.26 -15.00
C PHE A 178 -10.56 7.98 -16.33
N ASP A 179 -11.44 7.48 -17.19
CA ASP A 179 -11.73 8.12 -18.46
C ASP A 179 -12.97 9.04 -18.32
N ASP A 180 -12.77 10.34 -18.04
CA ASP A 180 -13.87 11.30 -18.03
C ASP A 180 -14.23 11.67 -19.48
N PRO A 181 -15.50 11.54 -19.90
CA PRO A 181 -15.93 11.94 -21.23
C PRO A 181 -15.70 13.42 -21.58
N LEU A 182 -15.49 14.29 -20.58
CA LEU A 182 -15.20 15.71 -20.80
C LEU A 182 -13.78 16.01 -21.28
N PHE A 183 -12.84 15.10 -21.04
CA PHE A 183 -11.46 15.25 -21.50
C PHE A 183 -11.19 14.09 -22.46
N THR A 184 -10.94 14.38 -23.73
CA THR A 184 -10.74 13.35 -24.75
C THR A 184 -9.34 13.44 -25.33
N GLY A 185 -8.70 12.30 -25.60
CA GLY A 185 -7.39 12.24 -26.22
C GLY A 185 -6.21 12.43 -25.26
N ILE A 186 -6.47 12.39 -23.95
CA ILE A 186 -5.45 12.41 -22.89
C ILE A 186 -5.75 11.34 -21.86
N ASP A 187 -4.70 10.73 -21.32
CA ASP A 187 -4.81 9.78 -20.19
C ASP A 187 -5.15 10.53 -18.92
N GLN A 188 -6.18 10.07 -18.24
CA GLN A 188 -6.77 10.74 -17.09
C GLN A 188 -6.78 9.86 -15.86
N TYR A 189 -6.72 10.53 -14.73
CA TYR A 189 -6.71 9.90 -13.43
C TYR A 189 -7.66 10.63 -12.51
N MET A 190 -8.28 9.90 -11.60
CA MET A 190 -9.12 10.46 -10.56
C MET A 190 -8.50 10.18 -9.20
N ILE A 191 -8.50 11.21 -8.35
CA ILE A 191 -8.26 11.07 -6.92
C ILE A 191 -9.48 11.54 -6.12
N TYR A 192 -9.95 10.70 -5.19
CA TYR A 192 -11.18 10.92 -4.42
C TYR A 192 -11.10 10.24 -3.06
N LYS A 193 -11.96 10.64 -2.10
CA LYS A 193 -12.10 9.90 -0.84
C LYS A 193 -13.01 8.70 -1.08
N GLU A 194 -12.68 7.55 -0.51
CA GLU A 194 -13.55 6.38 -0.54
C GLU A 194 -14.94 6.71 0.04
N SER A 195 -15.03 7.58 1.04
CA SER A 195 -16.32 8.04 1.60
C SER A 195 -17.20 8.82 0.62
N ASP A 196 -16.63 9.30 -0.49
CA ASP A 196 -17.35 10.02 -1.55
C ASP A 196 -17.83 9.08 -2.67
N LEU A 197 -17.49 7.78 -2.60
CA LEU A 197 -17.93 6.75 -3.53
C LEU A 197 -19.42 6.43 -3.28
N LEU A 198 -20.22 6.53 -4.34
CA LEU A 198 -21.67 6.27 -4.34
C LEU A 198 -22.02 4.82 -4.66
N ILE A 199 -21.06 4.08 -5.21
CA ILE A 199 -21.21 2.67 -5.54
C ILE A 199 -21.11 1.88 -4.25
N THR A 200 -22.18 1.15 -3.91
CA THR A 200 -22.15 0.21 -2.80
C THR A 200 -21.42 -1.06 -3.23
N ASN A 201 -20.44 -1.48 -2.43
CA ASN A 201 -19.86 -2.80 -2.58
C ASN A 201 -20.73 -3.80 -1.82
N ASP A 202 -21.44 -4.66 -2.56
CA ASP A 202 -22.27 -5.74 -1.98
C ASP A 202 -21.41 -6.91 -1.44
N PHE A 203 -20.12 -6.65 -1.18
CA PHE A 203 -19.22 -7.61 -0.54
C PHE A 203 -19.83 -8.09 0.77
N ALA A 204 -20.09 -9.39 0.81
CA ALA A 204 -20.46 -10.10 2.02
C ALA A 204 -19.39 -11.16 2.27
N CYS A 205 -18.82 -11.18 3.48
CA CYS A 205 -18.08 -12.34 3.96
C CYS A 205 -19.06 -13.51 4.07
N ARG A 206 -19.15 -14.33 3.02
CA ARG A 206 -19.94 -15.55 3.04
C ARG A 206 -19.04 -16.66 3.57
N GLN A 207 -19.38 -17.19 4.74
CA GLN A 207 -18.79 -18.41 5.25
C GLN A 207 -19.75 -19.54 4.90
N ASP A 208 -19.47 -20.26 3.82
CA ASP A 208 -20.02 -21.60 3.71
C ASP A 208 -19.31 -22.46 4.77
N GLU A 209 -20.07 -23.17 5.61
CA GLU A 209 -19.49 -24.07 6.61
C GLU A 209 -18.61 -25.11 5.89
N LEU A 210 -17.30 -24.95 5.99
CA LEU A 210 -16.37 -25.97 5.51
C LEU A 210 -16.58 -27.23 6.36
N PRO A 211 -16.71 -28.43 5.76
CA PRO A 211 -16.68 -29.65 6.53
C PRO A 211 -15.35 -29.73 7.28
N GLU A 212 -15.44 -29.86 8.60
CA GLU A 212 -14.30 -30.03 9.50
C GLU A 212 -13.44 -31.19 8.98
N VAL A 213 -12.19 -30.93 8.61
CA VAL A 213 -11.28 -32.00 8.15
C VAL A 213 -11.03 -32.91 9.36
N PRO A 214 -11.51 -34.16 9.38
CA PRO A 214 -11.32 -35.04 10.53
C PRO A 214 -9.83 -35.36 10.65
N GLY A 215 -9.16 -34.76 11.64
CA GLY A 215 -7.73 -34.99 11.90
C GLY A 215 -6.83 -33.75 11.82
N SER A 216 -7.34 -32.56 11.49
CA SER A 216 -6.58 -31.31 11.70
C SER A 216 -6.61 -30.91 13.17
N GLY A 217 -6.01 -31.72 14.03
CA GLY A 217 -5.76 -31.33 15.40
C GLY A 217 -4.88 -30.09 15.43
N LEU A 218 -5.45 -28.94 15.78
CA LEU A 218 -4.72 -27.73 16.19
C LEU A 218 -4.04 -27.96 17.55
N ASN A 219 -3.42 -29.12 17.77
CA ASN A 219 -2.77 -29.48 19.02
C ASN A 219 -1.28 -29.12 19.05
N ASP A 220 -0.74 -28.57 17.96
CA ASP A 220 0.65 -28.10 17.89
C ASP A 220 0.73 -26.62 17.53
N ILE A 221 0.03 -25.75 18.25
CA ILE A 221 0.57 -24.40 18.47
C ILE A 221 1.69 -24.58 19.50
N GLN A 222 2.81 -25.15 19.06
CA GLN A 222 4.05 -24.94 19.79
C GLN A 222 4.23 -23.43 19.90
N THR A 223 4.44 -22.94 21.11
CA THR A 223 4.89 -21.57 21.38
C THR A 223 6.25 -21.39 20.71
N GLN A 224 6.23 -21.17 19.39
CA GLN A 224 7.37 -20.73 18.62
C GLN A 224 7.77 -19.40 19.22
N ASN A 225 9.06 -19.27 19.58
CA ASN A 225 9.61 -18.01 20.06
C ASN A 225 9.18 -16.90 19.10
N ALA A 226 8.70 -15.78 19.64
CA ALA A 226 8.28 -14.65 18.81
C ALA A 226 9.43 -14.27 17.87
N MET A 227 9.22 -14.43 16.57
CA MET A 227 10.19 -14.02 15.54
C MET A 227 10.52 -12.55 15.73
N ALA A 228 11.80 -12.19 15.58
CA ALA A 228 12.22 -10.80 15.69
C ALA A 228 11.48 -9.94 14.63
N PRO A 229 11.18 -8.66 14.95
CA PRO A 229 10.68 -7.72 13.95
C PRO A 229 11.65 -7.67 12.76
N GLY A 230 11.19 -8.03 11.56
CA GLY A 230 12.04 -8.14 10.36
C GLY A 230 12.17 -9.55 9.78
N ASP A 231 11.98 -10.61 10.58
CA ASP A 231 12.14 -12.01 10.12
C ASP A 231 10.83 -12.63 9.59
N LYS A 232 9.74 -11.87 9.64
CA LYS A 232 8.41 -12.32 9.19
C LYS A 232 8.23 -12.01 7.71
N CYS A 233 8.72 -12.89 6.85
CA CYS A 233 8.55 -12.81 5.41
C CYS A 233 7.54 -13.87 4.92
N VAL A 234 6.54 -13.44 4.16
CA VAL A 234 5.49 -14.32 3.62
C VAL A 234 5.47 -14.20 2.10
N GLY A 235 5.77 -15.29 1.41
CA GLY A 235 5.67 -15.39 -0.05
C GLY A 235 4.25 -15.68 -0.50
N PHE A 236 3.67 -14.80 -1.31
CA PHE A 236 2.35 -14.98 -1.90
C PHE A 236 2.46 -15.63 -3.29
N GLY A 237 1.70 -16.70 -3.50
CA GLY A 237 1.35 -17.21 -4.81
C GLY A 237 -0.01 -16.67 -5.24
N ILE A 238 -0.07 -16.03 -6.39
CA ILE A 238 -1.30 -15.45 -6.93
C ILE A 238 -1.66 -16.17 -8.22
N ALA A 239 -2.89 -16.66 -8.30
CA ALA A 239 -3.50 -17.10 -9.55
C ALA A 239 -4.56 -16.10 -9.99
N VAL A 240 -4.57 -15.72 -11.27
CA VAL A 240 -5.59 -14.85 -11.85
C VAL A 240 -6.47 -15.65 -12.79
N SER A 241 -7.77 -15.68 -12.49
CA SER A 241 -8.78 -16.35 -13.32
C SER A 241 -8.84 -15.79 -14.74
N PHE A 242 -9.26 -16.63 -15.68
CA PHE A 242 -9.42 -16.26 -17.08
C PHE A 242 -10.46 -15.16 -17.28
N ASN A 243 -11.56 -15.20 -16.51
CA ASN A 243 -12.59 -14.17 -16.58
C ASN A 243 -11.99 -12.79 -16.26
N MET A 244 -11.25 -12.67 -15.16
CA MET A 244 -10.62 -11.43 -14.75
C MET A 244 -9.58 -10.95 -15.77
N TYR A 245 -8.70 -11.86 -16.24
CA TYR A 245 -7.73 -11.57 -17.29
C TYR A 245 -8.38 -11.00 -18.55
N SER A 246 -9.45 -11.64 -19.03
CA SER A 246 -10.09 -11.28 -20.29
C SER A 246 -10.98 -10.03 -20.18
N THR A 247 -11.79 -9.91 -19.14
CA THR A 247 -12.80 -8.83 -19.03
C THR A 247 -12.29 -7.60 -18.30
N ALA A 248 -11.51 -7.76 -17.23
CA ALA A 248 -11.04 -6.63 -16.43
C ALA A 248 -9.76 -6.01 -16.99
N PHE A 249 -8.90 -6.84 -17.61
CA PHE A 249 -7.59 -6.42 -18.10
C PHE A 249 -7.42 -6.54 -19.61
N GLY A 250 -8.53 -6.76 -20.35
CA GLY A 250 -8.53 -6.76 -21.80
C GLY A 250 -7.61 -7.81 -22.43
N SER A 251 -7.38 -8.94 -21.74
CA SER A 251 -6.41 -9.97 -22.15
C SER A 251 -4.96 -9.47 -22.23
N SER A 252 -4.59 -8.46 -21.44
CA SER A 252 -3.21 -7.97 -21.34
C SER A 252 -2.48 -8.60 -20.15
N LEU A 253 -1.40 -9.33 -20.43
CA LEU A 253 -0.51 -9.86 -19.38
C LEU A 253 0.13 -8.72 -18.58
N ALA A 254 0.51 -7.62 -19.26
CA ALA A 254 1.07 -6.45 -18.61
C ALA A 254 0.08 -5.82 -17.62
N ASN A 255 -1.14 -5.51 -18.06
CA ASN A 255 -2.14 -4.85 -17.20
C ASN A 255 -2.52 -5.74 -16.01
N THR A 256 -2.64 -7.06 -16.24
CA THR A 256 -2.93 -8.03 -15.17
C THR A 256 -1.80 -8.08 -14.15
N THR A 257 -0.55 -8.15 -14.62
CA THR A 257 0.64 -8.18 -13.76
C THR A 257 0.81 -6.88 -12.97
N ASN A 258 0.57 -5.73 -13.62
CA ASN A 258 0.58 -4.42 -12.98
C ASN A 258 -0.42 -4.36 -11.82
N TYR A 259 -1.65 -4.83 -12.05
CA TYR A 259 -2.67 -4.88 -11.02
C TYR A 259 -2.25 -5.77 -9.84
N VAL A 260 -1.72 -6.97 -10.09
CA VAL A 260 -1.27 -7.89 -9.02
C VAL A 260 -0.14 -7.26 -8.20
N ASN A 261 0.85 -6.67 -8.86
CA ASN A 261 1.96 -5.99 -8.20
C ASN A 261 1.49 -4.79 -7.36
N ALA A 262 0.58 -3.99 -7.90
CA ALA A 262 -0.01 -2.86 -7.17
C ALA A 262 -0.85 -3.33 -5.96
N LEU A 263 -1.64 -4.39 -6.13
CA LEU A 263 -2.43 -4.98 -5.05
C LEU A 263 -1.51 -5.45 -3.92
N LEU A 264 -0.48 -6.24 -4.23
CA LEU A 264 0.48 -6.71 -3.22
C LEU A 264 1.33 -5.59 -2.63
N ASN A 265 1.60 -4.52 -3.37
CA ASN A 265 2.25 -3.35 -2.81
C ASN A 265 1.38 -2.68 -1.73
N ASN A 266 0.09 -2.48 -2.02
CA ASN A 266 -0.87 -1.89 -1.08
C ASN A 266 -1.12 -2.79 0.13
N VAL A 267 -1.36 -4.09 -0.08
CA VAL A 267 -1.49 -5.08 1.00
C VAL A 267 -0.21 -5.12 1.83
N GLY A 268 0.95 -5.08 1.18
CA GLY A 268 2.23 -5.08 1.87
C GLY A 268 2.49 -3.81 2.68
N ALA A 269 1.92 -2.66 2.31
CA ALA A 269 1.94 -1.46 3.16
C ALA A 269 1.19 -1.71 4.48
N ILE A 270 0.05 -2.40 4.43
CA ILE A 270 -0.73 -2.79 5.61
C ILE A 270 0.03 -3.80 6.46
N TYR A 271 0.52 -4.89 5.87
CA TYR A 271 1.28 -5.93 6.59
C TYR A 271 2.54 -5.36 7.25
N ALA A 272 3.22 -4.43 6.57
CA ALA A 272 4.39 -3.78 7.13
C ALA A 272 4.06 -3.02 8.42
N THR A 273 2.85 -2.48 8.60
CA THR A 273 2.49 -1.82 9.88
C THR A 273 2.64 -2.73 11.10
N ALA A 274 2.53 -4.05 10.91
CA ALA A 274 2.73 -5.08 11.91
C ALA A 274 4.12 -5.76 11.84
N ASP A 275 5.08 -5.14 11.14
CA ASP A 275 6.42 -5.66 10.87
C ASP A 275 6.40 -7.05 10.19
N VAL A 276 5.41 -7.28 9.31
CA VAL A 276 5.34 -8.43 8.40
C VAL A 276 5.60 -7.97 6.97
N TYR A 277 6.53 -8.63 6.30
CA TYR A 277 6.89 -8.32 4.92
C TYR A 277 6.32 -9.39 4.00
N ILE A 278 5.70 -8.96 2.90
CA ILE A 278 5.15 -9.87 1.90
C ILE A 278 5.82 -9.60 0.56
N TYR A 279 5.95 -10.64 -0.26
CA TYR A 279 6.45 -10.54 -1.62
C TYR A 279 5.69 -11.50 -2.54
N LEU A 280 5.66 -11.16 -3.84
CA LEU A 280 5.11 -12.04 -4.87
C LEU A 280 6.14 -13.14 -5.16
N ASN A 281 5.81 -14.37 -4.82
CA ASN A 281 6.65 -15.53 -5.10
C ASN A 281 6.31 -16.18 -6.45
N THR A 282 5.03 -16.23 -6.78
CA THR A 282 4.54 -16.88 -8.00
C THR A 282 3.32 -16.16 -8.51
N LEU A 283 3.29 -15.82 -9.80
CA LEU A 283 2.11 -15.33 -10.48
C LEU A 283 1.73 -16.27 -11.61
N PHE A 284 0.55 -16.85 -11.54
CA PHE A 284 -0.04 -17.68 -12.57
C PHE A 284 -1.26 -16.96 -13.18
N ILE A 285 -1.34 -16.89 -14.51
CA ILE A 285 -2.47 -16.28 -15.22
C ILE A 285 -3.10 -17.32 -16.14
N TYR A 286 -4.36 -17.63 -15.91
CA TYR A 286 -5.13 -18.44 -16.85
C TYR A 286 -5.48 -17.60 -18.08
N THR A 287 -4.83 -17.93 -19.21
CA THR A 287 -4.96 -17.20 -20.47
C THR A 287 -6.02 -17.76 -21.40
N THR A 288 -6.64 -18.90 -21.05
CA THR A 288 -7.74 -19.51 -21.81
C THR A 288 -8.85 -20.02 -20.91
N ALA A 289 -10.10 -19.94 -21.38
CA ALA A 289 -11.26 -20.39 -20.61
C ALA A 289 -11.24 -21.88 -20.23
N GLY A 290 -10.65 -22.72 -21.10
CA GLY A 290 -10.61 -24.17 -20.88
C GLY A 290 -9.51 -24.63 -19.92
N SER A 291 -8.51 -23.79 -19.66
CA SER A 291 -7.45 -24.09 -18.69
C SER A 291 -7.77 -23.63 -17.28
N ASP A 292 -8.74 -22.74 -17.10
CA ASP A 292 -9.18 -22.25 -15.80
C ASP A 292 -10.29 -23.14 -15.20
N PRO A 293 -9.98 -23.95 -14.18
CA PRO A 293 -10.95 -24.86 -13.58
C PRO A 293 -11.94 -24.11 -12.67
N ASN A 294 -11.68 -22.84 -12.36
CA ASN A 294 -12.55 -22.00 -11.54
C ASN A 294 -13.56 -21.21 -12.36
N ASN A 295 -13.36 -21.09 -13.67
CA ASN A 295 -14.17 -20.28 -14.59
C ASN A 295 -15.65 -20.70 -14.67
N TYR A 296 -16.01 -21.88 -14.14
CA TYR A 296 -17.37 -22.40 -14.10
C TYR A 296 -17.87 -22.66 -12.67
N SER A 297 -17.18 -22.16 -11.65
CA SER A 297 -17.57 -22.39 -10.25
C SER A 297 -18.84 -21.61 -9.92
N ALA A 298 -19.82 -22.31 -9.36
CA ALA A 298 -21.11 -21.72 -8.99
C ALA A 298 -21.09 -21.00 -7.63
N GLY A 299 -20.05 -21.24 -6.82
CA GLY A 299 -19.89 -20.67 -5.48
C GLY A 299 -18.43 -20.63 -5.02
N THR A 300 -18.21 -19.93 -3.92
CA THR A 300 -16.88 -19.71 -3.32
C THR A 300 -16.26 -21.03 -2.87
N TYR A 301 -17.07 -21.94 -2.33
CA TYR A 301 -16.62 -23.25 -1.87
C TYR A 301 -16.11 -24.13 -3.01
N GLU A 302 -16.86 -24.23 -4.11
CA GLU A 302 -16.44 -25.03 -5.27
C GLU A 302 -15.17 -24.46 -5.90
N ALA A 303 -15.07 -23.13 -5.98
CA ALA A 303 -13.87 -22.46 -6.45
C ALA A 303 -12.66 -22.72 -5.53
N LEU A 304 -12.86 -22.73 -4.21
CA LEU A 304 -11.79 -23.04 -3.26
C LEU A 304 -11.25 -24.46 -3.43
N LEU A 305 -12.15 -25.45 -3.53
CA LEU A 305 -11.77 -26.83 -3.76
C LEU A 305 -11.08 -27.00 -5.13
N SER A 306 -11.71 -26.46 -6.18
CA SER A 306 -11.18 -26.54 -7.54
C SER A 306 -9.79 -25.91 -7.62
N PHE A 307 -9.60 -24.73 -7.02
CA PHE A 307 -8.31 -24.08 -6.92
C PHE A 307 -7.30 -24.96 -6.17
N GLY A 308 -7.66 -25.54 -5.03
CA GLY A 308 -6.75 -26.38 -4.24
C GLY A 308 -6.30 -27.65 -4.94
N PHE A 309 -7.17 -28.27 -5.74
CA PHE A 309 -6.83 -29.49 -6.47
C PHE A 309 -6.16 -29.24 -7.83
N SER A 310 -6.26 -28.03 -8.36
CA SER A 310 -5.79 -27.71 -9.72
C SER A 310 -4.50 -26.92 -9.77
N LEU A 311 -4.06 -26.39 -8.64
CA LEU A 311 -2.75 -25.77 -8.49
C LEU A 311 -1.68 -26.81 -8.84
N PRO A 312 -0.93 -26.63 -9.93
CA PRO A 312 0.01 -27.66 -10.35
C PRO A 312 1.14 -27.75 -9.32
N ASP A 313 1.55 -28.98 -8.96
CA ASP A 313 2.52 -29.26 -7.89
C ASP A 313 3.83 -28.45 -8.01
N ASN A 314 4.21 -28.03 -9.22
CA ASN A 314 5.40 -27.24 -9.52
C ASN A 314 5.25 -25.72 -9.27
N TYR A 315 4.07 -25.21 -8.94
CA TYR A 315 3.82 -23.80 -8.63
C TYR A 315 3.64 -23.52 -7.13
N MET A 316 3.75 -24.55 -6.29
CA MET A 316 3.59 -24.52 -4.83
C MET A 316 4.83 -24.06 -4.07
N ASN A 317 5.53 -23.01 -4.53
CA ASN A 317 6.73 -22.48 -3.86
C ASN A 317 6.44 -21.31 -2.89
N GLY A 318 5.17 -21.00 -2.61
CA GLY A 318 4.73 -19.89 -1.74
C GLY A 318 4.24 -20.36 -0.37
N ASN A 319 4.15 -19.42 0.58
CA ASN A 319 3.58 -19.69 1.90
C ASN A 319 2.05 -19.59 1.91
N LEU A 320 1.46 -18.77 1.03
CA LEU A 320 0.02 -18.55 0.91
C LEU A 320 -0.37 -18.46 -0.57
N PHE A 321 -1.53 -19.03 -0.94
CA PHE A 321 -2.04 -19.00 -2.31
C PHE A 321 -3.41 -18.34 -2.40
N GLN A 322 -3.56 -17.39 -3.32
CA GLN A 322 -4.83 -16.68 -3.54
C GLN A 322 -5.26 -16.73 -4.99
N LEU A 323 -6.55 -16.93 -5.20
CA LEU A 323 -7.20 -16.81 -6.50
C LEU A 323 -7.87 -15.43 -6.61
N LEU A 324 -7.48 -14.68 -7.64
CA LEU A 324 -8.09 -13.41 -8.00
C LEU A 324 -9.12 -13.63 -9.11
N THR A 325 -10.35 -13.25 -8.83
CA THR A 325 -11.47 -13.35 -9.75
C THR A 325 -12.50 -12.26 -9.53
N ASN A 326 -13.12 -11.82 -10.63
CA ASN A 326 -14.26 -10.91 -10.66
C ASN A 326 -15.58 -11.66 -10.89
N HIS A 327 -15.59 -13.00 -10.79
CA HIS A 327 -16.78 -13.84 -10.99
C HIS A 327 -17.79 -13.78 -9.80
N GLY A 328 -17.84 -12.68 -9.05
CA GLY A 328 -18.80 -12.48 -7.95
C GLY A 328 -18.66 -13.45 -6.76
N LEU A 329 -17.52 -14.16 -6.65
CA LEU A 329 -17.35 -15.25 -5.68
C LEU A 329 -16.94 -14.77 -4.27
N GLY A 330 -16.57 -13.48 -4.09
CA GLY A 330 -15.81 -13.08 -2.90
C GLY A 330 -14.41 -13.73 -2.90
N GLY A 331 -13.37 -13.05 -2.42
CA GLY A 331 -11.99 -13.56 -2.54
C GLY A 331 -11.81 -15.00 -2.05
N VAL A 332 -11.02 -15.81 -2.77
CA VAL A 332 -10.77 -17.23 -2.47
C VAL A 332 -9.31 -17.40 -2.01
N LEU A 333 -9.11 -17.94 -0.80
CA LEU A 333 -7.81 -18.09 -0.14
C LEU A 333 -7.54 -19.56 0.23
N LEU A 334 -6.36 -20.08 -0.12
CA LEU A 334 -5.80 -21.33 0.39
C LEU A 334 -4.52 -21.03 1.20
N GLY A 335 -4.36 -21.74 2.32
CA GLY A 335 -3.21 -21.65 3.21
C GLY A 335 -2.75 -23.02 3.68
#